data_AF-A0A5B8NVX9-F1
#
_entry.id   AF-A0A5B8NVX9-F1
#
_cell.length_a   1.000
_cell.length_b   1.000
_cell.length_c   1.000
_cell.angle_alpha   90.00
_cell.angle_beta   90.00
_cell.angle_gamma   90.00
#
_symmetry.space_group_name_H-M   'P 1'
#
loop_
_entity.id
_entity.type
_entity.pdbx_description
1 polymer ?
#
loop_
_entity_poly.entity_id
_entity_poly.type
_entity_poly.pdbx_seq_one_letter_code
_entity_poly.pdbx_strand_id
1 'polypeptide(L)'
;MTSMFPSPYRPSRGEKARERQNVRPPIALYATYYLAIIIAIALIVSALVLFSVRAPQGVSTELAQIVARNHRFLAVVNLLGGLCLAGLAGKFFSSAKNVRRFYLAICVFLVAFNLIAIMLKIGGIGLMIIVFAIIVDAMLYFHPSVSSYFEMRKARK
;
A
#
# COMPACT_ATOMS: atom_id res chain seq x y z
N MET A 1 -31.60 -51.65 12.22
CA MET A 1 -30.54 -51.60 11.19
C MET A 1 -29.99 -50.19 11.13
N THR A 2 -28.77 -50.00 11.62
CA THR A 2 -28.07 -48.72 11.67
C THR A 2 -27.57 -48.40 10.26
N SER A 3 -28.11 -47.34 9.65
CA SER A 3 -27.71 -46.85 8.33
C SER A 3 -26.25 -46.39 8.35
N MET A 4 -25.34 -47.25 7.89
CA MET A 4 -23.90 -47.02 7.71
C MET A 4 -23.55 -46.52 6.29
N PHE A 5 -24.38 -45.68 5.68
CA PHE A 5 -24.01 -45.00 4.44
C PHE A 5 -23.51 -43.59 4.77
N PRO A 6 -22.21 -43.26 4.52
CA PRO A 6 -21.78 -41.88 4.50
C PRO A 6 -22.51 -41.22 3.32
N SER A 7 -23.56 -40.46 3.60
CA SER A 7 -24.18 -39.64 2.56
C SER A 7 -23.07 -38.71 2.04
N PRO A 8 -22.80 -38.66 0.72
CA PRO A 8 -21.89 -37.67 0.18
C PRO A 8 -22.57 -36.32 0.40
N TYR A 9 -22.16 -35.64 1.48
CA TYR A 9 -22.64 -34.29 1.79
C TYR A 9 -22.27 -33.40 0.60
N ARG A 10 -23.26 -33.14 -0.25
CA ARG A 10 -23.13 -32.29 -1.42
C ARG A 10 -23.87 -31.01 -1.08
N PRO A 11 -23.16 -29.98 -0.57
CA PRO A 11 -23.81 -28.77 -0.11
C PRO A 11 -24.62 -28.19 -1.27
N SER A 12 -25.89 -27.89 -0.97
CA SER A 12 -26.85 -27.40 -1.95
C SER A 12 -26.33 -26.09 -2.56
N ARG A 13 -26.74 -25.79 -3.80
CA ARG A 13 -26.33 -24.54 -4.48
C ARG A 13 -26.68 -23.29 -3.65
N GLY A 14 -27.74 -23.37 -2.84
CA GLY A 14 -28.16 -22.35 -1.87
C GLY A 14 -27.29 -22.25 -0.61
N GLU A 15 -26.81 -23.36 -0.05
CA GLU A 15 -25.85 -23.35 1.06
C GLU A 15 -24.50 -22.78 0.64
N LYS A 16 -23.98 -23.20 -0.53
CA LYS A 16 -22.76 -22.59 -1.08
C LYS A 16 -22.93 -21.09 -1.33
N ALA A 17 -24.12 -20.64 -1.72
CA ALA A 17 -24.42 -19.22 -1.90
C ALA A 17 -24.46 -18.46 -0.57
N ARG A 18 -25.08 -19.03 0.49
CA ARG A 18 -25.13 -18.45 1.85
C ARG A 18 -23.76 -18.41 2.52
N GLU A 19 -22.95 -19.47 2.39
CA GLU A 19 -21.58 -19.53 2.90
C GLU A 19 -20.67 -18.49 2.20
N ARG A 20 -20.86 -18.29 0.89
CA ARG A 20 -20.18 -17.21 0.12
C ARG A 20 -20.64 -15.79 0.50
N GLN A 21 -21.83 -15.63 1.06
CA GLN A 21 -22.39 -14.33 1.46
C GLN A 21 -21.79 -13.84 2.79
N ASN A 22 -21.38 -14.77 3.67
CA ASN A 22 -20.83 -14.50 5.00
C ASN A 22 -19.29 -14.42 5.08
N VAL A 23 -18.59 -14.38 3.94
CA VAL A 23 -17.12 -14.28 3.94
C VAL A 23 -16.68 -12.92 4.47
N ARG A 24 -16.27 -12.90 5.75
CA ARG A 24 -15.71 -11.72 6.43
C ARG A 24 -14.36 -11.36 5.80
N PRO A 25 -14.02 -10.05 5.69
CA PRO A 25 -12.69 -9.65 5.28
C PRO A 25 -11.62 -10.24 6.23
N PRO A 26 -10.49 -10.74 5.70
CA PRO A 26 -9.41 -11.25 6.54
C PRO A 26 -8.78 -10.11 7.35
N ILE A 27 -8.24 -10.42 8.55
CA ILE A 27 -7.58 -9.44 9.43
C ILE A 27 -6.45 -8.70 8.70
N ALA A 28 -5.72 -9.41 7.83
CA ALA A 28 -4.68 -8.83 6.99
C ALA A 28 -5.17 -7.66 6.13
N LEU A 29 -6.44 -7.67 5.67
CA LEU A 29 -7.01 -6.57 4.88
C LEU A 29 -7.28 -5.31 5.73
N TYR A 30 -7.59 -5.47 7.02
CA TYR A 30 -7.67 -4.33 7.93
C TYR A 30 -6.27 -3.82 8.30
N ALA A 31 -5.33 -4.73 8.54
CA ALA A 31 -3.95 -4.36 8.87
C ALA A 31 -3.31 -3.51 7.76
N THR A 32 -3.42 -3.95 6.50
CA THR A 32 -2.93 -3.16 5.35
C THR A 32 -3.69 -1.85 5.17
N TYR A 33 -5.00 -1.80 5.42
CA TYR A 33 -5.74 -0.54 5.35
C TYR A 33 -5.20 0.51 6.34
N TYR A 34 -5.01 0.14 7.61
CA TYR A 34 -4.47 1.07 8.61
C TYR A 34 -3.01 1.40 8.36
N LEU A 35 -2.21 0.41 7.95
CA LEU A 35 -0.79 0.62 7.65
C LEU A 35 -0.61 1.55 6.44
N ALA A 36 -1.41 1.38 5.38
CA ALA A 36 -1.44 2.29 4.23
C ALA A 36 -1.76 3.74 4.65
N ILE A 37 -2.70 3.95 5.58
CA ILE A 37 -3.00 5.29 6.10
C ILE A 37 -1.80 5.88 6.86
N ILE A 38 -1.17 5.09 7.74
CA ILE A 38 0.01 5.52 8.49
C ILE A 38 1.15 5.90 7.53
N ILE A 39 1.38 5.09 6.49
CA ILE A 39 2.37 5.36 5.45
C ILE A 39 2.03 6.63 4.68
N ALA A 40 0.77 6.82 4.29
CA ALA A 40 0.33 8.02 3.59
C ALA A 40 0.60 9.27 4.43
N ILE A 41 0.29 9.25 5.73
CA ILE A 41 0.60 10.33 6.65
C ILE A 41 2.12 10.56 6.73
N ALA A 42 2.90 9.49 6.89
CA ALA A 42 4.37 9.60 6.98
C ALA A 42 4.99 10.19 5.70
N LEU A 43 4.49 9.83 4.52
CA LEU A 43 4.90 10.41 3.24
C LEU A 43 4.57 11.90 3.15
N ILE A 44 3.37 12.30 3.55
CA ILE A 44 2.95 13.71 3.56
C ILE A 44 3.81 14.52 4.54
N VAL A 45 4.03 14.01 5.76
CA VAL A 45 4.90 14.65 6.75
C VAL A 45 6.34 14.74 6.23
N SER A 46 6.85 13.67 5.61
CA SER A 46 8.18 13.68 4.98
C SER A 46 8.27 14.75 3.89
N ALA A 47 7.25 14.90 3.05
CA ALA A 47 7.20 15.95 2.04
C ALA A 47 7.28 17.35 2.67
N LEU A 48 6.51 17.62 3.73
CA LEU A 48 6.55 18.89 4.45
C LEU A 48 7.94 19.20 5.03
N VAL A 49 8.59 18.19 5.62
CA VAL A 49 9.97 18.33 6.12
C VAL A 49 10.93 18.64 4.98
N LEU A 50 10.87 17.90 3.87
CA LEU A 50 11.72 18.12 2.70
C LEU A 50 11.52 19.50 2.07
N PHE A 51 10.30 20.04 2.05
CA PHE A 51 10.03 21.41 1.60
C PHE A 51 10.65 22.47 2.53
N SER A 52 10.85 22.13 3.80
CA SER A 52 11.38 23.05 4.81
C SER A 52 12.92 23.08 4.83
N VAL A 53 13.59 22.14 4.16
CA VAL A 53 15.06 22.08 4.09
C VAL A 53 15.60 23.26 3.30
N ARG A 54 16.49 24.04 3.93
CA ARG A 54 17.23 25.14 3.29
C ARG A 54 18.54 24.64 2.71
N ALA A 55 19.04 25.33 1.68
CA ALA A 55 20.33 24.99 1.09
C ALA A 55 21.46 25.12 2.13
N PRO A 56 22.47 24.22 2.11
CA PRO A 56 23.59 24.29 3.05
C PRO A 56 24.37 25.60 2.87
N GLN A 57 24.74 26.23 3.99
CA GLN A 57 25.55 27.46 3.97
C GLN A 57 27.01 27.11 3.62
N GLY A 58 27.67 27.93 2.80
CA GLY A 58 29.08 27.75 2.45
C GLY A 58 29.39 26.84 1.26
N VAL A 59 28.38 26.46 0.47
CA VAL A 59 28.56 25.69 -0.79
C VAL A 59 28.37 26.62 -1.99
N SER A 60 28.97 26.26 -3.14
CA SER A 60 28.73 26.98 -4.40
C SER A 60 27.23 27.09 -4.69
N THR A 61 26.84 28.24 -5.25
CA THR A 61 25.43 28.56 -5.56
C THR A 61 24.79 27.52 -6.47
N GLU A 62 25.56 26.91 -7.37
CA GLU A 62 25.12 25.86 -8.27
C GLU A 62 24.77 24.54 -7.53
N LEU A 63 25.65 24.09 -6.63
CA LEU A 63 25.40 22.88 -5.82
C LEU A 63 24.20 23.10 -4.88
N ALA A 64 24.08 24.28 -4.29
CA ALA A 64 22.95 24.66 -3.45
C ALA A 64 21.61 24.56 -4.20
N GLN A 65 21.57 25.01 -5.45
CA GLN A 65 20.37 24.93 -6.29
C GLN A 65 20.02 23.49 -6.69
N ILE A 66 21.02 22.67 -7.04
CA ILE A 66 20.81 21.26 -7.39
C ILE A 66 20.22 20.48 -6.21
N VAL A 67 20.80 20.64 -5.02
CA VAL A 67 20.33 19.99 -3.80
C VAL A 67 18.90 20.42 -3.48
N ALA A 68 18.60 21.72 -3.53
CA ALA A 68 17.26 22.24 -3.27
C ALA A 68 16.22 21.72 -4.28
N ARG A 69 16.58 21.61 -5.57
CA ARG A 69 15.70 21.07 -6.60
C ARG A 69 15.38 19.59 -6.37
N ASN A 70 16.38 18.78 -6.02
CA ASN A 70 16.17 17.35 -5.75
C ASN A 70 15.31 17.13 -4.50
N HIS A 71 15.51 17.92 -3.44
CA HIS A 71 14.66 17.88 -2.24
C HIS A 71 13.20 18.22 -2.55
N ARG A 72 12.96 19.29 -3.33
CA ARG A 72 11.61 19.69 -3.74
C ARG A 72 10.95 18.65 -4.63
N PHE A 73 11.70 18.07 -5.57
CA PHE A 73 11.18 17.00 -6.43
C PHE A 73 10.72 15.79 -5.61
N LEU A 74 11.56 15.33 -4.68
CA LEU A 74 11.19 14.23 -3.79
C LEU A 74 10.00 14.60 -2.87
N ALA A 75 9.95 15.83 -2.38
CA ALA A 75 8.84 16.31 -1.58
C ALA A 75 7.51 16.22 -2.36
N VAL A 76 7.49 16.65 -3.62
CA VAL A 76 6.31 16.52 -4.48
C VAL A 76 5.94 15.05 -4.69
N VAL A 77 6.92 14.19 -4.96
CA VAL A 77 6.70 12.74 -5.13
C VAL A 77 6.06 12.13 -3.89
N ASN A 78 6.58 12.42 -2.70
CA ASN A 78 6.05 11.88 -1.45
C ASN A 78 4.67 12.45 -1.13
N LEU A 79 4.42 13.73 -1.41
CA LEU A 79 3.11 14.34 -1.20
C LEU A 79 2.05 13.69 -2.09
N LEU A 80 2.29 13.62 -3.40
CA LEU A 80 1.36 13.00 -4.35
C LEU A 80 1.21 11.49 -4.08
N GLY A 81 2.31 10.83 -3.74
CA GLY A 81 2.34 9.44 -3.32
C GLY A 81 1.42 9.16 -2.14
N GLY A 82 1.56 9.93 -1.06
CA GLY A 82 0.74 9.80 0.13
C GLY A 82 -0.75 10.04 -0.16
N LEU A 83 -1.08 11.07 -0.94
CA LEU A 83 -2.47 11.36 -1.34
C LEU A 83 -3.08 10.22 -2.17
N CYS A 84 -2.33 9.72 -3.16
CA CYS A 84 -2.76 8.58 -3.99
C CYS A 84 -2.98 7.32 -3.14
N LEU A 85 -2.07 7.04 -2.20
CA LEU A 85 -2.14 5.86 -1.34
C LEU A 85 -3.35 5.95 -0.39
N ALA A 86 -3.60 7.11 0.21
CA ALA A 86 -4.80 7.37 1.03
C ALA A 86 -6.10 7.20 0.22
N GLY A 87 -6.15 7.76 -1.00
CA GLY A 87 -7.30 7.63 -1.89
C GLY A 87 -7.57 6.18 -2.33
N LEU A 88 -6.51 5.38 -2.51
CA LEU A 88 -6.62 3.96 -2.85
C LEU A 88 -6.99 3.10 -1.65
N ALA A 89 -6.50 3.42 -0.44
CA ALA A 89 -6.85 2.72 0.79
C ALA A 89 -8.38 2.69 1.01
N GLY A 90 -9.07 3.80 0.72
CA GLY A 90 -10.54 3.86 0.74
C GLY A 90 -11.24 2.88 -0.23
N LYS A 91 -10.52 2.35 -1.23
CA LYS A 91 -11.02 1.37 -2.21
C LYS A 91 -10.54 -0.05 -1.96
N PHE A 92 -9.77 -0.34 -0.91
CA PHE A 92 -9.24 -1.68 -0.64
C PHE A 92 -10.36 -2.71 -0.44
N PHE A 93 -11.45 -2.34 0.23
CA PHE A 93 -12.59 -3.25 0.38
C PHE A 93 -13.44 -3.38 -0.89
N SER A 94 -13.04 -2.79 -2.02
CA SER A 94 -13.73 -2.94 -3.30
C SER A 94 -13.08 -4.05 -4.13
N SER A 95 -13.91 -4.89 -4.78
CA SER A 95 -13.43 -5.96 -5.67
C SER A 95 -13.01 -5.48 -7.07
N ALA A 96 -12.66 -4.20 -7.21
CA ALA A 96 -12.32 -3.60 -8.49
C ALA A 96 -10.97 -4.14 -9.01
N LYS A 97 -10.98 -4.76 -10.20
CA LYS A 97 -9.81 -5.41 -10.83
C LYS A 97 -8.57 -4.50 -10.90
N ASN A 98 -8.77 -3.21 -11.07
CA ASN A 98 -7.67 -2.27 -11.32
C ASN A 98 -7.05 -1.69 -10.04
N VAL A 99 -7.75 -1.71 -8.90
CA VAL A 99 -7.26 -1.11 -7.64
C VAL A 99 -5.96 -1.78 -7.20
N ARG A 100 -5.88 -3.11 -7.26
CA ARG A 100 -4.67 -3.85 -6.87
C ARG A 100 -3.48 -3.52 -7.77
N ARG A 101 -3.70 -3.40 -9.08
CA ARG A 101 -2.64 -3.06 -10.04
C ARG A 101 -2.11 -1.65 -9.81
N PHE A 102 -3.00 -0.67 -9.66
CA PHE A 102 -2.61 0.71 -9.39
C PHE A 102 -1.90 0.86 -8.05
N TYR A 103 -2.40 0.20 -7.01
CA TYR A 103 -1.75 0.22 -5.71
C TYR A 103 -0.34 -0.37 -5.76
N LEU A 104 -0.13 -1.53 -6.41
CA LEU A 104 1.20 -2.09 -6.60
C LEU A 104 2.12 -1.14 -7.37
N ALA A 105 1.64 -0.55 -8.46
CA ALA A 105 2.41 0.39 -9.26
C ALA A 105 2.87 1.60 -8.43
N ILE A 106 1.99 2.14 -7.59
CA ILE A 106 2.31 3.26 -6.69
C ILE A 106 3.31 2.82 -5.62
N CYS A 107 3.15 1.65 -5.00
CA CYS A 107 4.12 1.15 -4.01
C CYS A 107 5.51 1.00 -4.63
N VAL A 108 5.61 0.37 -5.80
CA VAL A 108 6.89 0.20 -6.52
C VAL A 108 7.50 1.55 -6.87
N PHE A 109 6.68 2.47 -7.40
CA PHE A 109 7.12 3.83 -7.72
C PHE A 109 7.68 4.55 -6.48
N LEU A 110 6.93 4.55 -5.37
CA LEU A 110 7.36 5.22 -4.15
C LEU A 110 8.62 4.61 -3.55
N VAL A 111 8.72 3.28 -3.54
CA VAL A 111 9.93 2.58 -3.09
C VAL A 111 11.13 2.97 -3.95
N ALA A 112 11.00 2.98 -5.27
CA ALA A 112 12.09 3.34 -6.17
C ALA A 112 12.59 4.77 -5.94
N PHE A 113 11.69 5.76 -5.90
CA PHE A 113 12.10 7.17 -5.70
C PHE A 113 12.67 7.42 -4.31
N ASN A 114 12.11 6.80 -3.26
CA ASN A 114 12.66 6.97 -1.91
C ASN A 114 13.99 6.24 -1.74
N LEU A 115 14.23 5.11 -2.41
CA LEU A 115 15.54 4.46 -2.44
C LEU A 115 16.59 5.32 -3.16
N ILE A 116 16.23 5.90 -4.32
CA ILE A 116 17.11 6.83 -5.04
C ILE A 116 17.45 8.03 -4.14
N ALA A 117 16.47 8.58 -3.42
CA ALA A 117 16.70 9.67 -2.48
C ALA A 117 17.69 9.30 -1.38
N ILE A 118 17.55 8.11 -0.78
CA ILE A 118 18.48 7.59 0.23
C ILE A 118 19.89 7.47 -0.35
N MET A 119 20.05 6.96 -1.57
CA MET A 119 21.35 6.88 -2.25
C MET A 119 21.97 8.25 -2.51
N LEU A 120 21.14 9.25 -2.83
CA LEU A 120 21.55 10.65 -2.99
C LEU A 120 21.75 11.38 -1.65
N LYS A 121 21.63 10.69 -0.51
CA LYS A 121 21.68 11.25 0.86
C LYS A 121 20.66 12.39 1.06
N ILE A 122 19.54 12.33 0.35
CA ILE A 122 18.41 13.24 0.51
C ILE A 122 17.50 12.63 1.57
N GLY A 123 17.45 13.26 2.74
CA GLY A 123 16.70 12.77 3.90
C GLY A 123 17.47 11.80 4.80
N GLY A 124 16.84 11.44 5.92
CA GLY A 124 17.45 10.60 6.97
C GLY A 124 16.79 9.25 7.14
N ILE A 125 17.01 8.63 8.30
CA ILE A 125 16.47 7.31 8.69
C ILE A 125 14.95 7.19 8.48
N GLY A 126 14.21 8.30 8.59
CA GLY A 126 12.76 8.32 8.33
C GLY A 126 12.38 7.77 6.95
N LEU A 127 13.15 8.05 5.90
CA LEU A 127 12.87 7.53 4.55
C LEU A 127 13.06 6.02 4.48
N MET A 128 14.05 5.46 5.18
CA MET A 128 14.25 4.01 5.24
C MET A 128 13.07 3.31 5.92
N ILE A 129 12.57 3.89 7.02
CA ILE A 129 11.39 3.37 7.72
C ILE A 129 10.16 3.40 6.81
N ILE A 130 9.96 4.49 6.06
CA ILE A 130 8.84 4.62 5.10
C ILE A 130 8.94 3.55 4.01
N VAL A 131 10.11 3.38 3.40
CA VAL A 131 10.33 2.36 2.36
C VAL A 131 10.02 0.96 2.89
N PHE A 132 10.55 0.62 4.06
CA PHE A 132 10.29 -0.67 4.68
C PHE A 132 8.81 -0.87 4.97
N ALA A 133 8.12 0.14 5.51
CA ALA A 133 6.69 0.08 5.77
C ALA A 133 5.88 -0.15 4.48
N ILE A 134 6.21 0.53 3.37
CA ILE A 134 5.55 0.32 2.06
C ILE A 134 5.71 -1.13 1.59
N ILE A 135 6.89 -1.72 1.75
CA ILE A 135 7.16 -3.11 1.34
C ILE A 135 6.30 -4.07 2.19
N VAL A 136 6.29 -3.89 3.52
CA VAL A 136 5.49 -4.71 4.44
C VAL A 136 4.00 -4.59 4.13
N ASP A 137 3.51 -3.38 3.88
CA ASP A 137 2.11 -3.11 3.52
C ASP A 137 1.73 -3.79 2.21
N ALA A 138 2.58 -3.68 1.18
CA ALA A 138 2.37 -4.39 -0.07
C ALA A 138 2.34 -5.92 0.14
N MET A 139 3.26 -6.48 0.94
CA MET A 139 3.24 -7.92 1.25
C MET A 139 1.94 -8.34 1.95
N LEU A 140 1.43 -7.54 2.89
CA LEU A 140 0.15 -7.80 3.56
C LEU A 140 -1.03 -7.73 2.59
N TYR A 141 -1.05 -6.74 1.71
CA TYR A 141 -2.14 -6.56 0.73
C TYR A 141 -2.15 -7.65 -0.35
N PHE A 142 -0.98 -8.17 -0.71
CA PHE A 142 -0.84 -9.28 -1.67
C PHE A 142 -0.82 -10.67 -1.03
N HIS A 143 -0.94 -10.74 0.30
CA HIS A 143 -0.95 -11.99 1.05
C HIS A 143 -2.02 -12.98 0.52
N PRO A 144 -1.76 -14.30 0.52
CA PRO A 144 -2.68 -15.31 -0.03
C PRO A 144 -4.11 -15.22 0.53
N SER A 145 -4.27 -14.91 1.81
CA SER A 145 -5.59 -14.76 2.44
C SER A 145 -6.40 -13.57 1.90
N VAL A 146 -5.74 -12.47 1.53
CA VAL A 146 -6.38 -11.30 0.93
C VAL A 146 -6.69 -11.56 -0.55
N SER A 147 -5.75 -12.21 -1.25
CA SER A 147 -5.92 -12.59 -2.65
C SER A 147 -7.12 -13.54 -2.84
N SER A 148 -7.22 -14.58 -2.02
CA SER A 148 -8.35 -15.54 -2.07
C SER A 148 -9.69 -14.87 -1.72
N TYR A 149 -9.71 -13.93 -0.76
CA TYR A 149 -10.90 -13.14 -0.45
C TYR A 149 -11.44 -12.36 -1.67
N PHE A 150 -10.55 -11.72 -2.44
CA PHE A 150 -10.95 -11.01 -3.66
C PHE A 150 -11.38 -11.95 -4.79
N GLU A 151 -10.75 -13.11 -4.95
CA GLU A 151 -11.18 -14.13 -5.92
C GLU A 151 -12.59 -14.65 -5.62
N MET A 152 -12.87 -14.96 -4.34
CA MET A 152 -14.20 -15.35 -3.89
C MET A 152 -15.24 -14.23 -4.12
N ARG A 153 -14.87 -12.95 -3.97
CA ARG A 153 -15.76 -11.82 -4.31
C ARG A 153 -15.98 -11.65 -5.80
N LYS A 154 -14.93 -11.83 -6.61
CA LYS A 154 -15.01 -11.66 -8.05
C LYS A 154 -15.89 -12.74 -8.68
N ALA A 155 -15.86 -13.97 -8.17
CA ALA A 155 -16.76 -15.05 -8.58
C ALA A 155 -18.24 -14.83 -8.19
N ARG A 156 -18.56 -13.77 -7.43
CA ARG A 156 -19.95 -13.35 -7.12
C ARG A 156 -20.54 -12.36 -8.14
N LYS A 157 -19.74 -11.75 -9.01
CA LYS A 157 -20.17 -10.83 -10.06
C LYS A 157 -20.19 -11.54 -11.41
#